data_AF-A0A2V7PIW3-F1
#
_entry.id   AF-A0A2V7PIW3-F1
#
_cell.length_a   1.000
_cell.length_b   1.000
_cell.length_c   1.000
_cell.angle_alpha   90.00
_cell.angle_beta   90.00
_cell.angle_gamma   90.00
#
_symmetry.space_group_name_H-M   'P 1'
#
loop_
_entity.id
_entity.type
_entity.pdbx_description
1 polymer ?
#
loop_
_entity_poly.entity_id
_entity_poly.type
_entity_poly.pdbx_seq_one_letter_code
_entity_poly.pdbx_strand_id
1 'polypeptide(L)' 'MLAVPHMTVTAPKDAAELIGLLRCALRHTDGPFSLRYPRDKAPGEAPPAAEVPAVPYGTWEVLRKGKDCAILAVGVM' A
#
# COMPACT_ATOMS: atom_id res chain seq x y z
N MET A 1 10.64 2.27 11.37
CA MET A 1 9.38 3.03 11.42
C MET A 1 8.35 2.43 12.38
N LEU A 2 8.12 1.12 12.40
CA LEU A 2 7.04 0.52 13.22
C LEU A 2 7.11 0.79 14.75
N ALA A 3 8.31 1.06 15.30
CA ALA A 3 8.47 1.40 16.71
C ALA A 3 8.19 2.88 17.03
N VAL A 4 7.93 3.72 16.03
CA VAL A 4 7.63 5.15 16.21
C VAL A 4 6.14 5.32 16.49
N PRO A 5 5.73 5.94 17.61
CA PRO A 5 4.33 6.19 17.90
C PRO A 5 3.64 7.01 16.79
N HIS A 6 2.38 6.66 16.51
CA HIS A 6 1.54 7.34 15.50
C HIS A 6 2.08 7.35 14.06
N MET A 7 3.07 6.51 13.75
CA MET A 7 3.60 6.37 12.40
C MET A 7 2.77 5.38 11.58
N THR A 8 2.25 5.83 10.43
CA THR A 8 1.68 4.93 9.42
C THR A 8 2.79 4.37 8.53
N VAL A 9 2.86 3.04 8.40
CA VAL A 9 3.86 2.35 7.60
C VAL A 9 3.20 1.53 6.50
N THR A 10 3.53 1.82 5.24
CA THR A 10 2.93 1.14 4.09
C THR A 10 3.96 0.65 3.09
N ALA A 11 3.59 -0.38 2.34
CA ALA A 11 4.41 -0.98 1.30
C ALA A 11 3.50 -1.44 0.14
N PRO A 12 3.44 -0.70 -0.98
CA PRO A 12 2.59 -1.05 -2.11
C PRO A 12 3.08 -2.31 -2.85
N LYS A 13 2.15 -3.15 -3.30
CA LYS A 13 2.39 -4.34 -4.13
C LYS A 13 2.68 -4.00 -5.60
N ASP A 14 2.10 -2.90 -6.10
CA ASP A 14 2.18 -2.49 -7.50
C ASP A 14 2.08 -0.95 -7.69
N ALA A 15 2.13 -0.50 -8.94
CA ALA A 15 2.07 0.92 -9.28
C ALA A 15 0.72 1.57 -8.93
N ALA A 16 -0.39 0.84 -9.06
CA ALA A 16 -1.71 1.35 -8.73
C ALA A 16 -1.83 1.57 -7.21
N GLU A 17 -1.41 0.59 -6.42
CA GLU A 17 -1.44 0.70 -4.96
C GLU A 17 -0.49 1.79 -4.44
N LEU A 18 0.67 1.99 -5.09
CA LEU A 18 1.57 3.11 -4.76
C LEU A 18 0.86 4.47 -4.92
N ILE A 19 0.16 4.69 -6.03
CA ILE A 19 -0.59 5.93 -6.29
C ILE A 19 -1.73 6.07 -5.26
N GLY A 20 -2.47 4.99 -5.01
CA GLY A 20 -3.59 4.99 -4.07
C GLY A 20 -3.16 5.25 -2.63
N LEU A 21 -2.02 4.69 -2.20
CA LEU A 21 -1.44 4.95 -0.88
C LEU A 21 -0.87 6.37 -0.76
N LEU A 22 -0.26 6.92 -1.82
CA LEU A 22 0.17 8.32 -1.82
C LEU A 22 -1.04 9.26 -1.68
N ARG A 23 -2.15 8.97 -2.38
CA ARG A 23 -3.41 9.71 -2.22
C ARG A 23 -3.99 9.58 -0.82
N CYS A 24 -3.91 8.39 -0.21
CA CYS A 24 -4.28 8.16 1.18
C CYS A 24 -3.44 9.04 2.12
N ALA A 25 -2.12 9.02 1.96
CA ALA A 25 -1.18 9.82 2.76
C ALA A 25 -1.44 11.33 2.66
N LEU A 26 -1.76 11.84 1.46
CA LEU A 26 -2.09 13.26 1.27
C LEU A 26 -3.40 13.69 1.95
N ARG A 27 -4.33 12.76 2.18
CA ARG A 27 -5.61 13.01 2.86
C ARG A 27 -5.56 12.72 4.35
N HIS A 28 -4.62 11.87 4.78
CA HIS A 28 -4.47 11.47 6.17
C HIS A 28 -3.57 12.47 6.91
N THR A 29 -4.19 13.30 7.74
CA THR A 29 -3.51 14.36 8.50
C THR A 29 -3.11 13.94 9.92
N ASP A 30 -3.48 12.74 10.35
CA ASP A 30 -3.36 12.30 11.75
C ASP A 30 -2.00 11.63 12.03
N GLY A 31 -0.92 12.32 11.65
CA GLY A 31 0.46 11.91 11.93
C GLY A 31 1.28 11.56 10.69
N PRO A 32 2.53 11.14 10.90
CA PRO A 32 3.46 10.87 9.81
C PRO A 32 3.11 9.59 9.05
N PHE A 33 3.41 9.60 7.75
CA PHE A 33 3.12 8.51 6.81
C PHE A 33 4.37 8.14 6.04
N SER A 34 4.69 6.85 5.99
CA SER A 34 5.84 6.32 5.25
C SER A 34 5.41 5.38 4.13
N LEU A 35 6.00 5.55 2.95
CA LEU A 35 5.88 4.63 1.82
C LEU A 35 7.26 3.99 1.58
N ARG A 36 7.33 2.65 1.60
CA ARG A 36 8.54 1.90 1.25
C ARG A 36 8.32 1.04 0.01
N TYR A 37 9.23 1.06 -0.93
CA TYR A 37 9.24 0.21 -2.12
C TYR A 37 10.69 -0.18 -2.46
N PRO A 38 10.93 -1.37 -3.04
CA PRO A 38 12.28 -1.78 -3.41
C PRO A 38 12.77 -1.01 -4.64
N ARG A 39 14.08 -1.07 -4.90
CA ARG A 39 14.65 -0.64 -6.18
C ARG A 39 14.44 -1.74 -7.21
N ASP A 40 13.22 -1.83 -7.74
CA ASP A 40 12.86 -2.77 -8.80
C ASP A 40 11.70 -2.22 -9.66
N LYS A 41 11.34 -2.93 -10.73
CA LYS A 41 10.19 -2.60 -11.58
C LYS A 41 8.89 -2.98 -10.88
N ALA A 42 7.89 -2.10 -10.98
CA ALA A 42 6.52 -2.47 -10.64
C ALA A 42 5.98 -3.51 -11.64
N PRO A 43 5.15 -4.46 -11.20
CA PRO A 43 4.50 -5.39 -12.10
C PRO A 43 3.45 -4.67 -12.97
N GLY A 44 3.43 -4.99 -14.27
CA GLY A 44 2.47 -4.43 -15.22
C GLY A 44 2.74 -2.97 -15.61
N GLU A 45 1.80 -2.40 -16.36
CA GLU A 45 1.81 -0.98 -16.73
C GLU A 45 1.14 -0.14 -15.64
N ALA A 46 1.70 1.03 -15.35
CA ALA A 46 1.13 1.93 -14.37
C ALA A 46 -0.15 2.57 -14.94
N PRO A 47 -1.30 2.51 -14.24
CA PRO A 47 -2.50 3.20 -14.68
C PRO A 47 -2.31 4.73 -14.61
N PRO A 48 -3.09 5.51 -15.39
CA PRO A 48 -3.10 6.96 -15.27
C PRO A 48 -3.41 7.38 -13.84
N ALA A 49 -2.55 8.21 -13.25
CA ALA A 49 -2.69 8.55 -11.84
C ALA A 49 -4.07 9.12 -11.50
N ALA A 50 -4.67 9.89 -12.42
CA ALA A 50 -6.01 10.46 -12.30
C ALA A 50 -7.08 9.43 -11.89
N GLU A 51 -7.00 8.21 -12.44
CA GLU A 51 -8.03 7.17 -12.35
C GLU A 51 -7.95 6.31 -11.06
N VAL A 52 -6.85 6.39 -10.32
CA VAL A 52 -6.60 5.48 -9.19
C VAL A 52 -7.12 6.04 -7.86
N PRO A 53 -8.19 5.51 -7.25
CA PRO A 53 -8.71 6.06 -5.99
C PRO A 53 -7.73 5.94 -4.82
N ALA A 54 -7.97 6.70 -3.75
CA ALA A 54 -7.20 6.54 -2.52
C ALA A 54 -7.51 5.18 -1.88
N VAL A 55 -6.46 4.49 -1.40
CA VAL A 55 -6.63 3.28 -0.59
C VAL A 55 -7.26 3.68 0.75
N PRO A 56 -8.33 3.00 1.21
CA PRO A 56 -8.91 3.27 2.52
C PRO A 56 -7.90 3.02 3.64
N TYR A 57 -7.77 3.97 4.56
CA TYR A 57 -6.79 3.91 5.64
C TYR A 57 -6.99 2.65 6.51
N GLY A 58 -5.88 1.97 6.85
CA GLY A 58 -5.91 0.82 7.77
C GLY A 58 -6.63 -0.41 7.24
N THR A 59 -6.76 -0.54 5.93
CA THR A 59 -7.42 -1.68 5.27
C THR A 59 -6.43 -2.61 4.57
N TRP A 60 -6.96 -3.75 4.12
CA TRP A 60 -6.26 -4.80 3.39
C TRP A 60 -7.21 -5.38 2.34
N GLU A 61 -6.66 -6.13 1.39
CA GLU A 61 -7.42 -6.83 0.36
C GLU A 61 -7.19 -8.35 0.43
N VAL A 62 -8.19 -9.12 0.03
CA VAL A 62 -8.07 -10.56 -0.13
C VAL A 62 -7.92 -10.87 -1.61
N LEU A 63 -6.70 -11.17 -2.05
CA LEU A 63 -6.41 -11.50 -3.45
C LEU A 63 -6.90 -12.89 -3.84
N ARG A 64 -6.84 -13.85 -2.92
CA ARG A 64 -7.22 -15.25 -3.17
C ARG A 64 -7.74 -15.89 -1.89
N LYS A 65 -8.89 -16.58 -1.98
CA LYS A 65 -9.42 -17.39 -0.88
C LYS A 65 -8.76 -18.78 -0.87
N GLY A 66 -8.13 -19.13 0.25
CA GLY A 66 -7.55 -20.44 0.53
C GLY A 66 -8.44 -21.30 1.43
N LYS A 67 -7.92 -22.46 1.86
CA LYS A 67 -8.63 -23.40 2.76
C LYS A 67 -7.86 -23.70 4.05
N ASP A 68 -6.60 -24.09 3.94
CA ASP A 68 -5.85 -24.65 5.09
C ASP A 68 -4.99 -23.62 5.84
N CYS A 69 -4.57 -22.54 5.17
CA CYS A 69 -3.76 -21.48 5.76
C CYS A 69 -4.03 -20.12 5.12
N ALA A 70 -3.61 -19.05 5.80
CA ALA A 70 -3.61 -17.68 5.31
C ALA A 70 -2.17 -17.20 5.09
N ILE A 71 -1.93 -16.54 3.96
CA ILE A 71 -0.67 -15.85 3.67
C ILE A 71 -0.93 -14.36 3.82
N LEU A 72 -0.18 -13.72 4.72
CA LEU A 72 -0.23 -12.28 4.94
C LEU A 72 1.05 -11.69 4.38
N ALA A 73 0.91 -10.77 3.43
CA ALA A 73 2.02 -10.23 2.68
C ALA A 73 1.84 -8.73 2.44
N VAL A 74 2.95 -8.00 2.31
CA VAL A 74 2.97 -6.55 2.09
C VAL A 74 4.15 -6.18 1.20
N GLY A 75 3.92 -5.28 0.24
CA GLY A 75 4.92 -4.89 -0.75
C GLY A 75 5.17 -5.97 -1.79
N VAL A 76 6.44 -6.21 -2.13
CA VAL A 76 6.87 -7.17 -3.16
C VAL A 76 7.05 -8.61 -2.65
N MET A 77 6.63 -8.89 -1.42
CA MET A 77 6.71 -10.21 -0.79
C MET A 77 5.32 -10.86 -0.76
#